data_AF-A0A1I6PI30-F1
#
_entry.id   AF-A0A1I6PI30-F1
#
_cell.length_a   1.000
_cell.length_b   1.000
_cell.length_c   1.000
_cell.angle_alpha   90.00
_cell.angle_beta   90.00
_cell.angle_gamma   90.00
#
_symmetry.space_group_name_H-M   'P 1'
#
loop_
_entity.id
_entity.type
_entity.pdbx_description
1 polymer ?
#
loop_
_entity_poly.entity_id
_entity_poly.type
_entity_poly.pdbx_seq_one_letter_code
_entity_poly.pdbx_strand_id
1 'polypeptide(L)'
;MEEYRLIKEGIVGSVQGLISQSTVPNTTEGIVNNALKGEDYYGIKISEEIVQGNLDPESHKLIHDILDKHREHVNVLKQLTH
;
A
#
# COMPACT_ATOMS: atom_id res chain seq x y z
N MET A 1 20.65 -15.52 4.38
CA MET A 1 20.15 -15.25 5.75
C MET A 1 20.25 -13.77 6.12
N GLU A 2 21.35 -13.06 5.80
CA GLU A 2 21.49 -11.61 6.08
C GLU A 2 20.64 -10.71 5.16
N GLU A 3 20.53 -11.07 3.88
CA GLU A 3 19.80 -10.29 2.87
C GLU A 3 18.29 -10.16 3.17
N TYR A 4 17.69 -11.21 3.74
CA TYR A 4 16.28 -11.23 4.16
C TYR A 4 16.01 -10.28 5.35
N ARG A 5 17.03 -10.02 6.17
CA ARG A 5 16.96 -9.10 7.31
C ARG A 5 16.99 -7.64 6.83
N LEU A 6 17.86 -7.34 5.88
CA LEU A 6 17.98 -6.02 5.25
C LEU A 6 16.72 -5.62 4.48
N ILE A 7 16.05 -6.56 3.79
CA ILE A 7 14.76 -6.30 3.13
C ILE A 7 13.67 -5.97 4.16
N LYS A 8 13.59 -6.72 5.26
CA LYS A 8 12.62 -6.45 6.34
C LYS A 8 12.88 -5.10 7.02
N GLU A 9 14.13 -4.80 7.34
CA GLU A 9 14.53 -3.52 7.92
C GLU A 9 14.29 -2.36 6.95
N GLY A 10 14.51 -2.56 5.65
CA GLY A 10 14.21 -1.59 4.59
C GLY A 10 12.71 -1.34 4.40
N ILE A 11 11.88 -2.38 4.44
CA ILE A 11 10.40 -2.28 4.38
C ILE A 11 9.86 -1.61 5.65
N VAL A 12 10.34 -2.00 6.84
CA VAL A 12 9.94 -1.36 8.09
C VAL A 12 10.37 0.11 8.08
N GLY A 13 11.58 0.42 7.62
CA GLY A 13 12.08 1.79 7.48
C GLY A 13 11.27 2.63 6.50
N SER A 14 10.85 2.08 5.36
CA SER A 14 10.01 2.80 4.40
C SER A 14 8.60 3.05 4.93
N VAL A 15 7.99 2.07 5.61
CA VAL A 15 6.72 2.25 6.33
C VAL A 15 6.84 3.31 7.41
N GLN A 16 7.90 3.27 8.22
CA GLN A 16 8.15 4.25 9.27
C GLN A 16 8.39 5.66 8.69
N GLY A 17 9.05 5.76 7.54
CA GLY A 17 9.26 7.01 6.80
C GLY A 17 7.97 7.60 6.24
N LEU A 18 7.08 6.76 5.70
CA LEU A 18 5.76 7.19 5.22
C LEU A 18 4.87 7.67 6.38
N ILE A 19 4.91 6.95 7.51
CA ILE A 19 4.19 7.35 8.73
C ILE A 19 4.79 8.64 9.31
N SER A 20 6.12 8.80 9.33
CA SER A 20 6.76 9.99 9.92
C SER A 20 6.63 11.25 9.07
N GLN A 21 6.55 11.12 7.74
CA GLN A 21 6.27 12.24 6.83
C GLN A 21 4.79 12.67 6.86
N SER A 22 3.91 11.87 7.47
CA SER A 22 2.49 12.13 7.58
C SER A 22 2.15 12.53 9.02
N THR A 23 1.74 13.76 9.29
CA THR A 23 1.08 14.06 10.57
C THR A 23 -0.19 13.21 10.63
N VAL A 24 -0.25 12.21 11.52
CA VAL A 24 -1.46 11.38 11.69
C VAL A 24 -2.61 12.33 12.05
N PRO A 25 -3.65 12.45 11.21
CA PRO A 25 -4.71 13.40 11.44
C PRO A 25 -5.51 12.99 12.66
N ASN A 26 -5.96 13.97 13.44
CA ASN A 26 -6.83 13.74 14.60
C ASN A 26 -8.33 13.78 14.24
N THR A 27 -8.65 13.92 12.95
CA THR A 27 -10.03 13.89 12.44
C THR A 27 -10.29 12.59 11.71
N THR A 28 -11.50 12.05 11.84
CA THR A 28 -11.93 10.85 11.10
C THR A 28 -11.71 11.02 9.59
N GLU A 29 -12.08 12.18 9.04
CA GLU A 29 -11.89 12.50 7.63
C GLU A 29 -10.40 12.45 7.23
N GLY A 30 -9.51 13.03 8.04
CA GLY A 30 -8.08 12.99 7.76
C GLY A 30 -7.51 11.56 7.83
N ILE A 31 -7.96 10.76 8.80
CA ILE A 31 -7.56 9.36 8.92
C ILE A 31 -8.01 8.58 7.67
N VAL A 32 -9.26 8.75 7.23
CA VAL A 32 -9.80 8.10 6.03
C VAL A 32 -9.06 8.57 4.78
N ASN A 33 -8.75 9.85 4.64
CA ASN A 33 -7.98 10.39 3.50
C ASN A 33 -6.55 9.83 3.46
N ASN A 34 -5.88 9.67 4.61
CA ASN A 34 -4.58 9.02 4.66
C ASN A 34 -4.67 7.53 4.30
N ALA A 35 -5.70 6.83 4.75
CA ALA A 35 -5.94 5.44 4.35
C ALA A 35 -6.19 5.32 2.84
N LEU A 36 -7.00 6.21 2.26
CA LEU A 36 -7.23 6.28 0.82
C LEU A 36 -5.93 6.47 0.04
N LYS A 37 -5.03 7.37 0.51
CA LYS A 37 -3.71 7.55 -0.10
C LYS A 37 -2.84 6.29 0.02
N GLY A 38 -2.92 5.60 1.16
CA GLY A 38 -2.26 4.31 1.38
C GLY A 38 -2.69 3.26 0.37
N GLU A 39 -3.99 3.07 0.22
CA GLU A 39 -4.59 2.04 -0.64
C GLU A 39 -4.48 2.39 -2.13
N ASP A 40 -4.90 3.59 -2.54
CA ASP A 40 -5.01 4.00 -3.95
C ASP A 40 -3.66 4.34 -4.58
N TYR A 41 -2.86 5.15 -3.90
CA TYR A 41 -1.58 5.59 -4.47
C TYR A 41 -0.47 4.56 -4.22
N TYR A 42 -0.22 4.19 -2.96
CA TYR A 42 0.89 3.29 -2.65
C TYR A 42 0.54 1.82 -2.91
N GLY A 43 -0.64 1.37 -2.50
CA GLY A 43 -1.09 -0.01 -2.62
C GLY A 43 -1.39 -0.44 -4.06
N ILE A 44 -2.04 0.43 -4.84
CA ILE A 44 -2.37 0.14 -6.25
C ILE A 44 -1.33 0.74 -7.19
N LYS A 45 -1.29 2.07 -7.35
CA LYS A 45 -0.52 2.71 -8.43
C LYS A 45 0.97 2.37 -8.37
N ILE A 46 1.61 2.53 -7.21
CA ILE A 46 3.05 2.27 -7.08
C ILE A 46 3.34 0.77 -7.20
N SER A 47 2.51 -0.09 -6.61
CA SER A 47 2.65 -1.54 -6.77
C SER A 47 2.53 -1.97 -8.23
N GLU A 48 1.56 -1.45 -8.97
CA GLU A 48 1.41 -1.70 -10.41
C GLU A 48 2.64 -1.27 -11.20
N GLU A 49 3.23 -0.11 -10.89
CA GLU A 49 4.48 0.35 -11.52
C GLU A 49 5.67 -0.58 -11.21
N ILE A 50 5.77 -1.09 -9.98
CA ILE A 50 6.84 -2.00 -9.54
C ILE A 50 6.73 -3.38 -10.21
N VAL A 51 5.51 -3.87 -10.41
CA VAL A 51 5.25 -5.25 -10.85
C VAL A 51 5.21 -5.44 -12.37
N GLN A 52 5.47 -4.40 -13.17
CA GLN A 52 5.52 -4.45 -14.64
C GLN A 52 6.62 -5.38 -15.22
N GLY A 53 7.41 -6.06 -14.39
CA GLY A 53 8.45 -7.00 -14.80
C GLY A 53 7.96 -8.43 -15.10
N ASN A 54 8.90 -9.33 -15.36
CA ASN A 54 8.63 -10.76 -15.57
C ASN A 54 8.36 -11.45 -14.23
N LEU A 55 7.09 -11.50 -13.83
CA LEU A 55 6.62 -12.36 -12.75
C LEU A 55 6.35 -13.77 -13.28
N ASP A 56 6.70 -14.77 -12.49
CA ASP A 56 6.19 -16.12 -12.74
C ASP A 56 4.65 -16.15 -12.55
N PRO A 57 3.94 -17.15 -13.12
CA PRO A 57 2.48 -17.18 -13.09
C PRO A 57 1.86 -17.12 -11.69
N GLU A 58 2.50 -17.73 -10.69
CA GLU A 58 1.99 -17.74 -9.31
C GLU A 58 2.15 -16.36 -8.67
N SER A 59 3.32 -15.74 -8.83
CA SER A 59 3.57 -14.37 -8.35
C SER A 59 2.66 -13.35 -9.05
N HIS A 60 2.42 -13.52 -10.35
CA HIS A 60 1.49 -12.66 -11.09
C HIS A 60 0.08 -12.76 -10.52
N LYS A 61 -0.43 -13.98 -10.33
CA LYS A 61 -1.76 -14.19 -9.72
C LYS A 61 -1.86 -13.58 -8.33
N LEU A 62 -0.87 -13.82 -7.47
CA LEU A 62 -0.84 -13.27 -6.11
C LEU A 62 -0.90 -11.75 -6.10
N ILE A 63 -0.14 -11.09 -6.97
CA ILE A 63 -0.13 -9.63 -7.07
C ILE A 63 -1.48 -9.09 -7.54
N HIS A 64 -2.13 -9.73 -8.52
CA HIS A 64 -3.47 -9.33 -8.94
C HIS A 64 -4.50 -9.51 -7.82
N ASP A 65 -4.46 -10.62 -7.08
CA ASP A 65 -5.35 -10.84 -5.93
C ASP A 65 -5.17 -9.76 -4.84
N ILE A 66 -3.93 -9.33 -4.60
CA ILE A 66 -3.61 -8.23 -3.67
C ILE A 66 -4.14 -6.89 -4.19
N LEU A 67 -3.90 -6.58 -5.47
CA LEU A 67 -4.37 -5.34 -6.10
C LEU A 67 -5.90 -5.24 -6.11
N ASP A 68 -6.59 -6.36 -6.38
CA ASP A 68 -8.05 -6.43 -6.29
C ASP A 68 -8.54 -6.13 -4.88
N LYS A 69 -7.83 -6.64 -3.86
CA LYS A 69 -8.18 -6.35 -2.48
C LYS A 69 -8.00 -4.89 -2.10
N HIS A 70 -6.92 -4.25 -2.57
CA HIS A 70 -6.74 -2.80 -2.41
C HIS A 70 -7.88 -2.00 -3.08
N ARG A 71 -8.33 -2.41 -4.28
CA ARG A 71 -9.46 -1.76 -4.99
C ARG A 71 -10.76 -1.87 -4.20
N GLU A 72 -11.03 -3.03 -3.59
CA GLU A 72 -12.17 -3.20 -2.69
C GLU A 72 -12.09 -2.26 -1.47
N HIS A 73 -10.92 -2.16 -0.84
CA HIS A 73 -10.73 -1.25 0.30
C HIS A 73 -10.93 0.22 -0.09
N VAL A 74 -10.41 0.65 -1.24
CA VAL A 74 -10.65 2.01 -1.77
C VAL A 74 -12.15 2.27 -1.91
N ASN A 75 -12.92 1.32 -2.44
CA ASN A 75 -14.36 1.47 -2.59
C ASN A 75 -15.06 1.62 -1.24
N VAL A 76 -14.67 0.85 -0.23
CA VAL A 76 -15.19 0.97 1.14
C VAL A 76 -14.85 2.33 1.74
N LEU A 77 -13.59 2.77 1.64
CA LEU A 77 -13.14 4.04 2.20
C LEU A 77 -13.80 5.25 1.52
N LYS A 78 -14.03 5.19 0.21
CA LYS A 78 -14.77 6.23 -0.54
C LYS A 78 -16.22 6.38 -0.07
N GLN A 79 -16.83 5.35 0.53
CA GLN A 79 -18.16 5.46 1.13
C GLN A 79 -18.14 6.18 2.49
N LEU A 80 -16.97 6.33 3.11
CA LEU A 80 -16.78 7.00 4.39
C LEU A 80 -16.43 8.49 4.22
N THR A 81 -15.95 8.87 3.03
CA THR A 81 -15.73 10.28 2.64
C THR A 81 -16.98 10.82 1.95
N HIS A 82 -17.47 11.98 2.38
CA HIS A 82 -18.59 12.69 1.73
C HIS A 82 -18.06 13.75 0.77
#